data_AF-A0A166ZIX3-F1
#
_entry.id   AF-A0A166ZIX3-F1
#
_cell.length_a   1.000
_cell.length_b   1.000
_cell.length_c   1.000
_cell.angle_alpha   90.00
_cell.angle_beta   90.00
_cell.angle_gamma   90.00
#
_symmetry.space_group_name_H-M   'P 1'
#
loop_
_entity.id
_entity.type
_entity.pdbx_description
1 polymer ?
#
loop_
_entity_poly.entity_id
_entity_poly.type
_entity_poly.pdbx_seq_one_letter_code
_entity_poly.pdbx_strand_id
1 'polypeptide(L)'
;EGLKECYVFKPKNPDVEKDCPTIIHFVLANINFRKYKAPGVPRETNEEKEIADFDIFDDPESPFSTFNFQYPNQAFKRLHDLMYFNTLNNIDVIKNAIVESIEYRRQNPS
;
A
#
# COMPACT_ATOMS: atom_id res chain seq x y z
N GLU A 1 -1.33 9.72 -12.84
CA GLU A 1 -2.16 8.79 -12.06
C GLU A 1 -2.60 9.29 -10.67
N GLY A 2 -2.28 10.53 -10.27
CA GLY A 2 -2.61 10.99 -8.90
C GLY A 2 -1.91 10.15 -7.82
N LEU A 3 -2.17 10.44 -6.55
CA LEU A 3 -1.68 9.64 -5.42
C LEU A 3 -2.56 8.39 -5.25
N LYS A 4 -1.94 7.20 -5.25
CA LYS A 4 -2.58 5.89 -5.05
C LYS A 4 -1.81 5.12 -3.97
N GLU A 5 -2.43 4.12 -3.34
CA GLU A 5 -1.80 3.27 -2.32
C GLU A 5 -0.76 2.29 -2.92
N CYS A 6 -0.94 1.94 -4.19
CA CYS A 6 -0.13 0.96 -4.89
C CYS A 6 -0.06 1.29 -6.40
N TYR A 7 1.11 1.07 -7.00
CA TYR A 7 1.36 1.17 -8.43
C TYR A 7 1.97 -0.13 -8.94
N VAL A 8 1.67 -0.49 -10.19
CA VAL A 8 2.24 -1.67 -10.84
C VAL A 8 3.05 -1.23 -12.05
N PHE A 9 4.33 -1.57 -12.05
CA PHE A 9 5.24 -1.34 -13.16
C PHE A 9 5.53 -2.67 -13.84
N LYS A 10 5.18 -2.77 -15.12
CA LYS A 10 5.41 -3.96 -15.95
C LYS A 10 6.43 -3.66 -17.05
N PRO A 11 7.13 -4.68 -17.56
CA PRO A 11 7.93 -4.55 -18.78
C PRO A 11 7.08 -3.98 -19.92
N LYS A 12 7.65 -3.09 -20.74
CA LYS A 12 6.94 -2.49 -21.87
C LYS A 12 6.77 -3.47 -23.01
N ASN A 13 7.79 -4.31 -23.23
CA ASN A 13 7.75 -5.36 -24.23
C ASN A 13 8.33 -6.65 -23.64
N PRO A 14 7.48 -7.59 -23.17
CA PRO A 14 7.91 -8.83 -22.55
C PRO A 14 8.78 -9.73 -23.46
N ASP A 15 8.66 -9.60 -24.78
CA ASP A 15 9.42 -10.42 -25.74
C ASP A 15 10.89 -9.96 -25.86
N VAL A 16 11.13 -8.67 -25.59
CA VAL A 16 12.46 -8.03 -25.66
C VAL A 16 13.08 -7.93 -24.26
N GLU A 17 12.27 -7.63 -23.25
CA GLU A 17 12.69 -7.36 -21.88
C GLU A 17 12.53 -8.61 -21.00
N LYS A 18 13.12 -9.73 -21.43
CA LYS A 18 12.86 -11.05 -20.82
C LYS A 18 13.24 -11.19 -19.34
N ASP A 19 14.17 -10.38 -18.87
CA ASP A 19 14.62 -10.39 -17.47
C ASP A 19 14.13 -9.17 -16.68
N CYS A 20 13.24 -8.35 -17.26
CA CYS A 20 12.69 -7.19 -16.57
C CYS A 20 11.59 -7.64 -15.59
N PRO A 21 11.70 -7.32 -14.28
CA PRO A 21 10.71 -7.73 -13.31
C PRO A 21 9.44 -6.87 -13.39
N THR A 22 8.31 -7.47 -13.00
CA THR A 22 7.13 -6.69 -12.61
C THR A 22 7.30 -6.21 -11.17
N ILE A 23 7.13 -4.90 -10.94
CA ILE A 23 7.26 -4.26 -9.62
C ILE A 23 5.89 -3.81 -9.13
N ILE A 24 5.50 -4.28 -7.94
CA ILE A 24 4.35 -3.75 -7.20
C ILE A 24 4.90 -2.78 -6.15
N HIS A 25 4.70 -1.48 -6.36
CA HIS A 25 5.22 -0.44 -5.49
C HIS A 25 4.12 0.11 -4.59
N PHE A 26 4.17 -0.27 -3.31
CA PHE A 26 3.32 0.31 -2.28
C PHE A 26 3.96 1.59 -1.76
N VAL A 27 3.14 2.64 -1.68
CA VAL A 27 3.56 3.92 -1.09
C VAL A 27 2.92 4.09 0.28
N LEU A 28 3.66 4.75 1.18
CA LEU A 28 3.15 5.12 2.49
C LEU A 28 2.23 6.34 2.33
N ALA A 29 0.92 6.10 2.16
CA ALA A 29 -0.07 7.14 1.97
C ALA A 29 -1.39 6.79 2.69
N ASN A 30 -1.93 7.75 3.45
CA ASN A 30 -3.20 7.63 4.16
C ASN A 30 -4.37 8.16 3.29
N ILE A 31 -4.84 7.32 2.36
CA ILE A 31 -5.89 7.67 1.38
C ILE A 31 -7.24 7.04 1.75
N ASN A 32 -7.48 5.76 1.42
CA ASN A 32 -8.76 5.13 1.72
C ASN A 32 -8.88 4.73 3.19
N PHE A 33 -7.77 4.52 3.89
CA PHE A 33 -7.76 4.16 5.30
C PHE A 33 -8.52 5.18 6.19
N ARG A 34 -8.52 6.47 5.82
CA ARG A 34 -9.33 7.51 6.49
C ARG A 34 -10.83 7.21 6.49
N LYS A 35 -11.32 6.58 5.42
CA LYS A 35 -12.75 6.34 5.19
C LYS A 35 -13.18 4.92 5.53
N TYR A 36 -12.27 3.95 5.43
CA TYR A 36 -12.58 2.54 5.57
C TYR A 36 -11.75 1.90 6.69
N LYS A 37 -12.39 1.01 7.46
CA LYS A 37 -11.73 0.23 8.52
C LYS A 37 -11.21 -1.12 8.04
N ALA A 38 -11.81 -1.64 6.98
CA ALA A 38 -11.36 -2.83 6.24
C ALA A 38 -11.74 -2.67 4.77
N PRO A 39 -11.16 -3.44 3.83
CA PRO A 39 -11.52 -3.35 2.42
C PRO A 39 -13.03 -3.47 2.22
N GLY A 40 -13.65 -2.46 1.62
CA GLY A 40 -15.10 -2.39 1.41
C GLY A 40 -15.96 -2.10 2.65
N VAL A 41 -15.38 -1.92 3.84
CA VAL A 41 -16.11 -1.66 5.08
C VAL A 41 -15.86 -0.22 5.55
N PRO A 42 -16.84 0.70 5.42
CA PRO A 42 -16.68 2.09 5.82
C PRO A 42 -16.58 2.25 7.34
N ARG A 43 -15.99 3.37 7.77
CA ARG A 43 -16.00 3.84 9.16
C ARG A 43 -17.30 4.61 9.40
N GLU A 44 -17.99 4.29 10.48
CA GLU A 44 -19.31 4.84 10.78
C GLU A 44 -19.23 5.86 11.92
N THR A 45 -18.60 5.48 13.03
CA THR A 45 -18.54 6.32 14.22
C THR A 45 -17.52 7.44 14.10
N ASN A 46 -17.65 8.48 14.92
CA ASN A 46 -16.70 9.59 14.93
C ASN A 46 -15.34 9.14 15.49
N GLU A 47 -15.34 8.26 16.50
CA GLU A 47 -14.11 7.70 17.08
C GLU A 47 -13.33 6.89 16.04
N GLU A 48 -14.02 6.09 15.20
CA GLU A 48 -13.36 5.34 14.13
C GLU A 48 -12.69 6.25 13.11
N LYS A 49 -13.30 7.40 12.79
CA LYS A 49 -12.79 8.37 11.83
C LYS A 49 -11.59 9.13 12.39
N GLU A 50 -11.67 9.57 13.64
CA GLU A 50 -10.59 10.31 14.33
C GLU A 50 -9.30 9.48 14.45
N ILE A 51 -9.41 8.17 14.66
CA ILE A 51 -8.23 7.30 14.69
C ILE A 51 -7.51 7.28 13.33
N ALA A 52 -8.25 7.37 12.23
CA ALA A 52 -7.68 7.30 10.88
C ALA A 52 -7.35 8.68 10.28
N ASP A 53 -7.77 9.77 10.92
CA ASP A 53 -7.50 11.13 10.47
C ASP A 53 -6.16 11.64 11.01
N PHE A 54 -5.09 11.39 10.25
CA PHE A 54 -3.74 11.85 10.58
C PHE A 54 -2.87 11.94 9.31
N ASP A 55 -1.93 12.88 9.33
CA ASP A 55 -0.92 13.03 8.31
C ASP A 55 0.39 12.34 8.71
N ILE A 56 1.16 11.92 7.71
CA ILE A 56 2.40 11.16 7.93
C ILE A 56 3.62 12.08 7.84
N PHE A 57 3.64 12.95 6.82
CA PHE A 57 4.81 13.75 6.45
C PHE A 57 4.62 15.25 6.61
N ASP A 58 3.41 15.71 6.98
CA ASP A 58 3.07 17.13 6.93
C ASP A 58 3.56 17.90 8.18
N ASP A 59 3.92 17.21 9.26
CA ASP A 59 4.38 17.81 10.51
C ASP A 59 5.80 17.34 10.90
N PRO A 60 6.80 18.23 11.05
CA PRO A 60 8.12 17.89 11.55
C PRO A 60 8.12 17.31 12.98
N GLU A 61 7.15 17.67 13.80
CA GLU A 61 6.93 17.12 15.15
C GLU A 61 6.12 15.82 15.13
N SER A 62 5.73 15.35 13.93
CA SER A 62 5.03 14.08 13.75
C SER A 62 5.77 12.93 14.42
N PRO A 63 5.04 12.02 15.10
CA PRO A 63 5.64 10.81 15.66
C PRO A 63 6.23 9.90 14.57
N PHE A 64 5.92 10.13 13.29
CA PHE A 64 6.38 9.35 12.13
C PHE A 64 7.66 9.89 11.49
N SER A 65 8.29 10.93 12.08
CA SER A 65 9.58 11.44 11.62
C SER A 65 10.66 10.36 11.65
N THR A 66 11.57 10.38 10.66
CA THR A 66 12.68 9.43 10.56
C THR A 66 13.67 9.53 11.72
N PHE A 67 13.65 10.64 12.48
CA PHE A 67 14.47 10.84 13.68
C PHE A 67 13.80 10.36 14.96
N ASN A 68 12.50 10.03 14.93
CA ASN A 68 11.78 9.59 16.11
C ASN A 68 11.81 8.06 16.26
N PHE A 69 12.24 7.59 17.43
CA PHE A 69 12.34 6.16 17.77
C PHE A 69 11.34 5.73 18.86
N GLN A 70 10.58 6.66 19.43
CA GLN A 70 9.61 6.37 20.46
C GLN A 70 8.19 6.56 19.91
N TYR A 71 7.44 5.47 19.85
CA TYR A 71 6.08 5.44 19.34
C TYR A 71 5.10 5.20 20.48
N PRO A 72 4.25 6.18 20.84
CA PRO A 72 3.07 5.92 21.64
C PRO A 72 2.20 4.86 20.98
N ASN A 73 1.47 4.06 21.77
CA ASN A 73 0.63 2.96 21.26
C ASN A 73 -0.29 3.39 20.11
N GLN A 74 -0.87 4.60 20.19
CA GLN A 74 -1.73 5.13 19.15
C GLN A 74 -0.97 5.41 17.83
N ALA A 75 0.21 6.02 17.90
CA ALA A 75 1.03 6.28 16.72
C ALA A 75 1.47 4.96 16.06
N PHE A 76 1.94 4.01 16.87
CA PHE A 76 2.29 2.67 16.38
C PHE A 76 1.11 2.01 15.68
N LYS A 77 -0.06 1.97 16.33
CA LYS A 77 -1.27 1.35 15.79
C LYS A 77 -1.74 2.02 14.50
N ARG A 78 -1.66 3.36 14.42
CA ARG A 78 -2.01 4.13 13.22
C ARG A 78 -1.17 3.71 12.01
N LEU A 79 0.16 3.71 12.15
CA LEU A 79 1.06 3.35 11.05
C LEU A 79 0.97 1.87 10.67
N HIS A 80 0.88 1.00 11.68
CA HIS A 80 0.68 -0.44 11.49
C HIS A 80 -0.62 -0.74 10.75
N ASP A 81 -1.75 -0.24 11.26
CA ASP A 81 -3.08 -0.53 10.71
C ASP A 81 -3.25 0.09 9.32
N LEU A 82 -2.65 1.26 9.06
CA LEU A 82 -2.61 1.89 7.74
C LEU A 82 -1.97 0.96 6.71
N MET A 83 -0.75 0.47 6.96
CA MET A 83 -0.04 -0.38 6.00
C MET A 83 -0.68 -1.75 5.87
N TYR A 84 -1.22 -2.29 6.96
CA TYR A 84 -2.03 -3.51 6.94
C TYR A 84 -3.26 -3.35 6.03
N PHE A 85 -4.02 -2.27 6.22
CA PHE A 85 -5.17 -1.95 5.39
C PHE A 85 -4.79 -1.76 3.92
N ASN A 86 -3.77 -0.93 3.63
CA ASN A 86 -3.36 -0.65 2.25
C ASN A 86 -2.94 -1.94 1.52
N THR A 87 -2.27 -2.86 2.22
CA THR A 87 -1.86 -4.16 1.65
C THR A 87 -3.08 -5.03 1.35
N LEU A 88 -4.00 -5.18 2.32
CA LEU A 88 -5.22 -5.97 2.12
C LEU A 88 -6.14 -5.38 1.05
N ASN A 89 -6.26 -4.06 1.01
CA ASN A 89 -7.11 -3.35 0.06
C ASN A 89 -6.65 -3.56 -1.40
N ASN A 90 -5.38 -3.90 -1.61
CA ASN A 90 -4.79 -4.13 -2.93
C ASN A 90 -4.42 -5.62 -3.15
N ILE A 91 -5.00 -6.56 -2.40
CA ILE A 91 -4.69 -7.98 -2.53
C ILE A 91 -4.93 -8.54 -3.93
N ASP A 92 -5.95 -8.04 -4.62
CA ASP A 92 -6.27 -8.48 -5.98
C ASP A 92 -5.23 -8.02 -7.00
N VAL A 93 -4.61 -6.84 -6.79
CA VAL A 93 -3.47 -6.37 -7.59
C VAL A 93 -2.30 -7.34 -7.46
N ILE A 94 -2.01 -7.79 -6.24
CA ILE A 94 -0.94 -8.76 -5.97
C ILE A 94 -1.26 -10.09 -6.64
N LYS A 95 -2.48 -10.62 -6.47
CA LYS A 95 -2.91 -11.87 -7.11
C LYS A 95 -2.78 -11.80 -8.63
N ASN A 96 -3.24 -10.72 -9.25
CA ASN A 96 -3.17 -10.54 -10.69
C ASN A 96 -1.73 -10.50 -11.19
N ALA A 97 -0.85 -9.75 -10.52
CA ALA A 97 0.57 -9.71 -10.87
C ALA A 97 1.26 -11.09 -10.74
N ILE A 98 0.86 -11.90 -9.74
CA ILE A 98 1.36 -13.28 -9.58
C ILE A 98 0.86 -14.18 -10.71
N VAL A 99 -0.42 -14.10 -11.08
CA VAL A 99 -1.00 -14.87 -12.19
C VAL A 99 -0.24 -14.56 -13.48
N GLU A 100 -0.06 -13.29 -13.82
CA GLU A 100 0.69 -12.88 -15.01
C GLU A 100 2.14 -13.36 -14.98
N SER A 101 2.81 -13.30 -13.82
CA SER A 101 4.18 -13.81 -13.66
C SER A 101 4.28 -15.33 -13.83
N ILE A 102 3.22 -16.07 -13.50
CA ILE A 102 3.15 -17.53 -13.75
C ILE A 102 2.97 -17.78 -15.25
N GLU A 103 2.08 -17.05 -15.91
CA GLU A 103 1.85 -17.16 -17.35
C GLU A 103 3.11 -16.82 -18.16
N TYR A 104 3.81 -15.75 -17.79
CA TYR A 104 5.09 -15.36 -18.38
C TYR A 104 6.13 -16.49 -18.30
N ARG A 105 6.29 -17.11 -17.12
CA ARG A 105 7.22 -18.24 -16.93
C ARG A 105 6.83 -19.49 -17.70
N ARG A 106 5.53 -19.75 -17.91
CA ARG A 106 5.08 -20.88 -18.73
C ARG A 106 5.45 -20.70 -20.20
N GLN A 107 5.43 -19.47 -20.70
CA GLN A 107 5.79 -19.13 -22.07
C GLN A 107 7.31 -18.99 -22.26
N ASN A 108 8.05 -18.70 -21.19
CA ASN A 108 9.51 -18.56 -21.16
C ASN A 108 10.12 -19.50 -20.11
N PRO A 109 10.13 -20.83 -20.35
CA PRO A 109 10.80 -21.77 -19.48
C PRO A 109 12.31 -21.50 -19.50
N SER A 110 12.94 -21.60 -18.32
CA SER A 110 14.41 -21.48 -18.14
C SER A 110 15.17 -22.59 -18.85
#